data_AF-A0A1E5AI59-F1
#
_entry.id   AF-A0A1E5AI59-F1
#
_cell.length_a   1.000
_cell.length_b   1.000
_cell.length_c   1.000
_cell.angle_alpha   90.00
_cell.angle_beta   90.00
_cell.angle_gamma   90.00
#
_symmetry.space_group_name_H-M   'P 1'
#
loop_
_entity.id
_entity.type
_entity.pdbx_description
1 polymer ?
#
loop_
_entity_poly.entity_id
_entity_poly.type
_entity_poly.pdbx_seq_one_letter_code
_entity_poly.pdbx_strand_id
1 'polypeptide(L)'
;MSARPSEFVAPEQFQALTGMNNPMLADAMWQTAVLRLSIDDFLRESLLPLPSLPSDVAGIYEKIAFSSQEELMSLARVLSVLINFAAVVATTDSKRLNAVVEWCGNAGLLDLLRNRKLPEFKSFPVLSSLSIDMLELYASHILVHLIGVLPDGYRQRLLLRYPPGTYSAERAFADDDPDRLVFDKYLQLAVPLWPSAGERHAQD
;
A
#
# COMPACT_ATOMS: atom_id res chain seq x y z
N MET A 1 10.00 -14.66 11.12
CA MET A 1 10.49 -14.07 12.39
C MET A 1 9.48 -13.01 12.80
N SER A 2 8.98 -13.04 14.03
CA SER A 2 8.15 -11.93 14.55
C SER A 2 9.06 -10.73 14.74
N ALA A 3 9.04 -9.77 13.81
CA ALA A 3 9.71 -8.49 13.99
C ALA A 3 9.25 -7.85 15.32
N ARG A 4 10.17 -7.21 16.04
CA ARG A 4 9.79 -6.52 17.28
C ARG A 4 9.02 -5.27 16.90
N PRO A 5 7.87 -4.94 17.54
CA PRO A 5 7.10 -3.75 17.18
C PRO A 5 7.95 -2.48 17.13
N SER A 6 8.87 -2.32 18.06
CA SER A 6 9.74 -1.15 18.11
C SER A 6 10.70 -1.02 16.91
N GLU A 7 10.94 -2.08 16.13
CA GLU A 7 11.78 -2.04 14.91
C GLU A 7 11.08 -1.34 13.75
N PHE A 8 9.74 -1.29 13.75
CA PHE A 8 8.97 -0.70 12.67
C PHE A 8 8.10 0.47 13.10
N VAL A 9 7.71 0.59 14.37
CA VAL A 9 6.91 1.72 14.85
C VAL A 9 7.75 3.01 14.84
N ALA A 10 7.22 4.08 14.25
CA ALA A 10 7.83 5.41 14.28
C ALA A 10 7.82 5.98 15.71
N PRO A 11 8.91 6.63 16.17
CA PRO A 11 8.97 7.21 17.51
C PRO A 11 7.80 8.16 17.83
N GLU A 12 7.35 8.94 16.85
CA GLU A 12 6.22 9.87 16.98
C GLU A 12 4.90 9.13 17.24
N GLN A 13 4.75 7.91 16.72
CA GLN A 13 3.58 7.07 16.98
C GLN A 13 3.60 6.48 18.38
N PHE A 14 4.79 6.18 18.94
CA PHE A 14 4.90 5.75 20.33
C PHE A 14 4.40 6.83 21.29
N GLN A 15 4.72 8.10 21.04
CA GLN A 15 4.17 9.20 21.83
C GLN A 15 2.64 9.23 21.76
N ALA A 16 2.06 9.12 20.56
CA ALA A 16 0.62 9.13 20.36
C ALA A 16 -0.08 7.95 21.06
N LEU A 17 0.48 6.74 20.95
CA LEU A 17 -0.06 5.52 21.57
C LEU A 17 -0.03 5.55 23.09
N THR A 18 1.01 6.14 23.68
CA THR A 18 1.17 6.23 25.14
C THR A 18 0.39 7.38 25.76
N GLY A 19 -0.18 8.28 24.95
CA GLY A 19 -0.86 9.49 25.44
C GLY A 19 0.08 10.44 26.19
N MET A 20 1.40 10.35 25.97
CA MET A 20 2.37 11.19 26.66
C MET A 20 2.32 12.62 26.13
N ASN A 21 1.96 13.56 27.01
CA ASN A 21 1.92 15.00 26.70
C ASN A 21 3.31 15.64 26.57
N ASN A 22 4.39 14.94 26.95
CA ASN A 22 5.77 15.44 26.86
C ASN A 22 6.56 14.64 25.80
N PRO A 23 6.79 15.21 24.60
CA PRO A 23 7.55 14.55 23.53
C PRO A 23 8.98 14.16 23.94
N MET A 24 9.64 14.96 24.78
CA MET A 24 11.01 14.69 25.23
C MET A 24 11.08 13.45 26.13
N LEU A 25 10.05 13.21 26.92
CA LEU A 25 9.99 12.01 27.77
C LEU A 25 9.73 10.76 26.93
N ALA A 26 8.82 10.84 25.94
CA ALA A 26 8.53 9.74 25.03
C ALA A 26 9.77 9.33 24.23
N ASP A 27 10.52 10.32 23.71
CA ASP A 27 11.79 10.07 23.01
C ASP A 27 12.85 9.47 23.96
N ALA A 28 13.03 10.04 25.16
CA ALA A 28 13.98 9.50 26.13
C ALA A 28 13.69 8.03 26.49
N MET A 29 12.40 7.67 26.65
CA MET A 29 11.99 6.28 26.87
C MET A 29 12.27 5.40 25.66
N TRP A 30 11.97 5.88 24.45
CA TRP A 30 12.22 5.16 23.20
C TRP A 30 13.69 4.82 22.97
N GLN A 31 14.59 5.76 23.28
CA GLN A 31 16.04 5.61 23.15
C GLN A 31 16.67 4.78 24.27
N THR A 32 15.95 4.52 25.38
CA THR A 32 16.49 3.76 26.50
C THR A 32 16.46 2.26 26.20
N ALA A 33 17.63 1.68 25.91
CA ALA A 33 17.77 0.28 25.55
C ALA A 33 17.16 -0.71 26.57
N VAL A 34 17.25 -0.40 27.87
CA VAL A 34 16.70 -1.25 28.94
C VAL A 34 15.17 -1.29 28.90
N LEU A 35 14.51 -0.23 28.42
CA LEU A 35 13.05 -0.17 28.32
C LEU A 35 12.52 -0.82 27.04
N ARG A 36 13.39 -1.23 26.11
CA ARG A 36 12.97 -1.73 24.79
C ARG A 36 12.06 -2.95 24.86
N LEU A 37 12.33 -3.87 25.79
CA LEU A 37 11.49 -5.06 25.98
C LEU A 37 10.09 -4.67 26.51
N SER A 38 10.02 -3.81 27.52
CA SER A 38 8.75 -3.30 28.05
C SER A 38 7.95 -2.53 27.01
N ILE A 39 8.63 -1.74 26.17
CA ILE A 39 8.01 -1.02 25.05
C ILE A 39 7.47 -2.02 24.02
N ASP A 40 8.25 -3.04 23.64
CA ASP A 40 7.79 -4.06 22.70
C ASP A 40 6.57 -4.83 23.24
N ASP A 41 6.57 -5.18 24.53
CA ASP A 41 5.44 -5.87 25.16
C ASP A 41 4.18 -4.99 25.18
N PHE A 42 4.32 -3.73 25.61
CA PHE A 42 3.23 -2.73 25.56
C PHE A 42 2.68 -2.56 24.14
N LEU A 43 3.56 -2.43 23.14
CA LEU A 43 3.17 -2.29 21.75
C LEU A 43 2.43 -3.54 21.27
N ARG A 44 2.90 -4.75 21.58
CA ARG A 44 2.21 -5.99 21.19
C ARG A 44 0.80 -6.07 21.76
N GLU A 45 0.61 -5.69 23.01
CA GLU A 45 -0.71 -5.65 23.65
C GLU A 45 -1.64 -4.59 23.04
N SER A 46 -1.06 -3.52 22.49
CA SER A 46 -1.81 -2.42 21.87
C SER A 46 -2.15 -2.66 20.39
N LEU A 47 -1.54 -3.67 19.75
CA LEU A 47 -1.79 -3.98 18.34
C LEU A 47 -3.10 -4.74 18.17
N LEU A 48 -3.89 -4.33 17.19
CA LEU A 48 -5.05 -5.06 16.72
C LEU A 48 -4.62 -6.44 16.19
N PRO A 49 -5.41 -7.49 16.46
CA PRO A 49 -5.13 -8.81 15.93
C PRO A 49 -5.20 -8.80 14.40
N LEU A 50 -4.36 -9.62 13.76
CA LEU A 50 -4.48 -9.84 12.33
C LEU A 50 -5.71 -10.72 12.05
N PRO A 51 -6.53 -10.39 11.04
CA PRO A 51 -7.66 -11.22 10.67
C PRO A 51 -7.19 -12.58 10.14
N SER A 52 -7.98 -13.62 10.35
CA SER A 52 -7.76 -14.92 9.74
C SER A 52 -8.12 -14.86 8.25
N LEU A 53 -7.10 -14.84 7.38
CA LEU A 53 -7.24 -14.78 5.93
C LEU A 53 -6.53 -15.97 5.25
N PRO A 54 -6.92 -16.33 4.01
CA PRO A 54 -6.14 -17.24 3.18
C PRO A 54 -4.68 -16.78 3.07
N SER A 55 -3.73 -17.73 3.04
CA SER A 55 -2.28 -17.43 3.13
C SER A 55 -1.77 -16.52 2.01
N ASP A 56 -2.32 -16.66 0.81
CA ASP A 56 -2.01 -15.85 -0.37
C ASP A 56 -2.46 -14.39 -0.18
N VAL A 57 -3.68 -14.19 0.30
CA VAL A 57 -4.23 -12.86 0.60
C VAL A 57 -3.51 -12.22 1.79
N ALA A 58 -3.26 -13.00 2.85
CA ALA A 58 -2.52 -12.56 4.02
C ALA A 58 -1.10 -12.09 3.65
N GLY A 59 -0.40 -12.83 2.78
CA GLY A 59 0.94 -12.45 2.32
C GLY A 59 0.96 -11.15 1.52
N ILE A 60 -0.07 -10.87 0.72
CA ILE A 60 -0.21 -9.60 0.00
C ILE A 60 -0.35 -8.43 0.98
N TYR A 61 -1.29 -8.51 1.93
CA TYR A 61 -1.50 -7.43 2.89
C TYR A 61 -0.32 -7.25 3.85
N GLU A 62 0.37 -8.33 4.20
CA GLU A 62 1.62 -8.26 4.96
C GLU A 62 2.69 -7.49 4.18
N LYS A 63 2.93 -7.85 2.91
CA LYS A 63 3.90 -7.15 2.05
C LYS A 63 3.58 -5.64 1.99
N ILE A 64 2.32 -5.28 1.78
CA ILE A 64 1.89 -3.87 1.73
C ILE A 64 2.09 -3.18 3.09
N ALA A 65 1.69 -3.81 4.20
CA ALA A 65 1.78 -3.21 5.52
C ALA A 65 3.23 -2.90 5.94
N PHE A 66 4.19 -3.66 5.43
CA PHE A 66 5.62 -3.50 5.72
C PHE A 66 6.44 -2.83 4.60
N SER A 67 5.80 -2.35 3.52
CA SER A 67 6.48 -1.65 2.43
C SER A 67 6.78 -0.18 2.70
N SER A 68 7.85 0.35 2.10
CA SER A 68 8.21 1.77 2.18
C SER A 68 7.20 2.65 1.42
N GLN A 69 7.24 3.97 1.66
CA GLN A 69 6.37 4.91 0.93
C GLN A 69 6.63 4.88 -0.58
N GLU A 70 7.90 4.73 -0.99
CA GLU A 70 8.27 4.61 -2.39
C GLU A 70 7.69 3.33 -3.01
N GLU A 71 7.80 2.21 -2.29
CA GLU A 71 7.25 0.93 -2.73
C GLU A 71 5.72 1.00 -2.85
N LEU A 72 5.03 1.57 -1.86
CA LEU A 72 3.59 1.76 -1.90
C LEU A 72 3.15 2.64 -3.06
N MET A 73 3.90 3.71 -3.34
CA MET A 73 3.64 4.57 -4.49
C MET A 73 3.87 3.81 -5.81
N SER A 74 4.93 3.00 -5.90
CA SER A 74 5.17 2.15 -7.07
C SER A 74 4.02 1.17 -7.31
N LEU A 75 3.50 0.52 -6.26
CA LEU A 75 2.31 -0.33 -6.36
C LEU A 75 1.09 0.46 -6.82
N ALA A 76 0.89 1.67 -6.28
CA ALA A 76 -0.20 2.55 -6.70
C ALA A 76 -0.11 2.92 -8.19
N ARG A 77 1.09 3.12 -8.76
CA ARG A 77 1.27 3.34 -10.20
C ARG A 77 0.85 2.14 -11.03
N VAL A 78 1.25 0.93 -10.64
CA VAL A 78 0.84 -0.31 -11.30
C VAL A 78 -0.69 -0.47 -11.26
N LEU A 79 -1.29 -0.26 -10.09
CA LEU A 79 -2.74 -0.28 -9.92
C LEU A 79 -3.44 0.77 -10.78
N SER A 80 -2.92 2.00 -10.85
CA SER A 80 -3.46 3.05 -11.71
C SER A 80 -3.52 2.63 -13.17
N VAL A 81 -2.50 1.96 -13.69
CA VAL A 81 -2.51 1.48 -15.08
C VAL A 81 -3.49 0.32 -15.27
N LEU A 82 -3.53 -0.63 -14.34
CA LEU A 82 -4.45 -1.77 -14.41
C LEU A 82 -5.92 -1.34 -14.32
N ILE A 83 -6.26 -0.49 -13.36
CA ILE A 83 -7.63 -0.01 -13.14
C ILE A 83 -8.12 0.79 -14.37
N ASN A 84 -7.23 1.55 -15.00
CA ASN A 84 -7.53 2.35 -16.19
C ASN A 84 -7.27 1.60 -17.50
N PHE A 85 -7.32 0.26 -17.51
CA PHE A 85 -6.93 -0.54 -18.68
C PHE A 85 -7.65 -0.15 -19.96
N ALA A 86 -8.93 0.22 -19.89
CA ALA A 86 -9.71 0.56 -21.07
C ALA A 86 -9.13 1.79 -21.79
N ALA A 87 -8.71 2.81 -21.03
CA ALA A 87 -8.04 3.98 -21.57
C ALA A 87 -6.63 3.64 -22.11
N VAL A 88 -5.93 2.70 -21.47
CA VAL A 88 -4.61 2.19 -21.94
C VAL A 88 -4.74 1.48 -23.28
N VAL A 89 -5.68 0.54 -23.40
CA VAL A 89 -5.88 -0.24 -24.62
C VAL A 89 -6.41 0.62 -25.76
N ALA A 90 -7.23 1.64 -25.47
CA ALA A 90 -7.72 2.58 -26.48
C ALA A 90 -6.63 3.53 -27.01
N THR A 91 -5.48 3.64 -26.34
CA THR A 91 -4.39 4.53 -26.76
C THR A 91 -3.60 3.91 -27.91
N THR A 92 -3.60 4.58 -29.05
CA THR A 92 -2.84 4.16 -30.25
C THR A 92 -1.45 4.80 -30.36
N ASP A 93 -1.19 5.85 -29.55
CA ASP A 93 0.10 6.54 -29.51
C ASP A 93 1.14 5.71 -28.75
N SER A 94 2.08 5.12 -29.51
CA SER A 94 3.15 4.29 -28.95
C SER A 94 4.11 5.06 -28.04
N LYS A 95 4.35 6.36 -28.27
CA LYS A 95 5.21 7.16 -27.38
C LYS A 95 4.56 7.30 -26.01
N ARG A 96 3.25 7.51 -25.99
CA ARG A 96 2.47 7.62 -24.74
C ARG A 96 2.45 6.29 -24.00
N LEU A 97 2.26 5.18 -24.69
CA LEU A 97 2.31 3.84 -24.08
C LEU A 97 3.70 3.54 -23.48
N ASN A 98 4.77 3.91 -24.17
CA ASN A 98 6.13 3.76 -23.65
C ASN A 98 6.36 4.61 -22.40
N ALA A 99 5.89 5.87 -22.40
CA ALA A 99 5.97 6.73 -21.22
C ALA A 99 5.21 6.15 -20.01
N VAL A 100 4.05 5.50 -20.23
CA VAL A 100 3.29 4.80 -19.17
C VAL A 100 4.09 3.63 -18.61
N VAL A 101 4.76 2.84 -19.47
CA VAL A 101 5.61 1.71 -19.08
C VAL A 101 6.82 2.18 -18.28
N GLU A 102 7.50 3.23 -18.74
CA GLU A 102 8.65 3.81 -18.04
C GLU A 102 8.22 4.35 -16.67
N TRP A 103 7.08 5.02 -16.59
CA TRP A 103 6.53 5.58 -15.36
C TRP A 103 6.12 4.52 -14.34
N CYS A 104 5.50 3.42 -14.78
CA CYS A 104 5.12 2.31 -13.90
C CYS A 104 6.29 1.39 -13.55
N GLY A 105 7.36 1.42 -14.34
CA GLY A 105 8.57 0.61 -14.14
C GLY A 105 8.40 -0.88 -14.48
N ASN A 106 7.38 -1.26 -15.26
CA ASN A 106 7.14 -2.66 -15.64
C ASN A 106 6.77 -2.80 -17.13
N ALA A 107 7.71 -3.34 -17.90
CA ALA A 107 7.54 -3.58 -19.35
C ALA A 107 6.50 -4.67 -19.68
N GLY A 108 6.31 -5.67 -18.82
CA GLY A 108 5.35 -6.76 -19.03
C GLY A 108 3.89 -6.38 -18.79
N LEU A 109 3.64 -5.17 -18.26
CA LEU A 109 2.30 -4.71 -17.91
C LEU A 109 1.39 -4.57 -19.14
N LEU A 110 1.89 -4.03 -20.24
CA LEU A 110 1.08 -3.84 -21.47
C LEU A 110 0.70 -5.17 -22.12
N ASP A 111 1.59 -6.16 -22.09
CA ASP A 111 1.32 -7.49 -22.65
C ASP A 111 0.24 -8.23 -21.84
N LEU A 112 0.24 -8.05 -20.52
CA LEU A 112 -0.81 -8.57 -19.66
C LEU A 112 -2.15 -7.90 -19.96
N LEU A 113 -2.18 -6.58 -20.14
CA LEU A 113 -3.41 -5.84 -20.44
C LEU A 113 -4.05 -6.24 -21.77
N ARG A 114 -3.24 -6.54 -22.80
CA ARG A 114 -3.74 -6.92 -24.13
C ARG A 114 -4.46 -8.27 -24.15
N ASN A 115 -4.09 -9.18 -23.25
CA ASN A 115 -4.52 -10.58 -23.31
C ASN A 115 -5.51 -10.98 -22.21
N ARG A 116 -5.94 -10.04 -21.36
CA ARG A 116 -6.74 -10.34 -20.17
C ARG A 116 -8.04 -9.54 -20.15
N LYS A 117 -9.13 -10.24 -19.83
CA LYS A 117 -10.36 -9.57 -19.38
C LYS A 117 -10.18 -9.20 -17.92
N LEU A 118 -10.33 -7.92 -17.61
CA LEU A 118 -10.23 -7.42 -16.25
C LEU A 118 -11.61 -7.22 -15.64
N PRO A 119 -11.76 -7.38 -14.32
CA PRO A 119 -13.01 -7.09 -13.64
C PRO A 119 -13.40 -5.62 -13.79
N GLU A 120 -14.69 -5.33 -13.92
CA GLU A 120 -15.20 -3.97 -14.05
C GLU A 120 -15.64 -3.43 -12.68
N PHE A 121 -15.33 -2.16 -12.43
CA PHE A 121 -15.88 -1.43 -11.29
C PHE A 121 -17.29 -0.92 -11.61
N LYS A 122 -18.14 -0.84 -10.59
CA LYS A 122 -19.51 -0.35 -10.69
C LYS A 122 -19.58 1.17 -10.52
N SER A 123 -18.84 1.73 -9.58
CA SER A 123 -18.91 3.15 -9.18
C SER A 123 -17.54 3.78 -8.94
N PHE A 124 -16.49 2.97 -8.82
CA PHE A 124 -15.12 3.43 -8.67
C PHE A 124 -14.72 4.34 -9.85
N PRO A 125 -14.19 5.54 -9.58
CA PRO A 125 -13.86 6.48 -10.64
C PRO A 125 -12.69 5.96 -11.45
N VAL A 126 -12.86 5.85 -12.78
CA VAL A 126 -11.80 5.48 -13.73
C VAL A 126 -11.60 6.62 -14.75
N LEU A 127 -10.38 6.72 -15.28
CA LEU A 127 -10.01 7.73 -16.27
C LEU A 127 -10.60 7.37 -17.64
N SER A 128 -11.15 8.39 -18.31
CA SER A 128 -11.66 8.27 -19.68
C SER A 128 -10.57 8.43 -20.74
N SER A 129 -9.41 8.98 -20.38
CA SER A 129 -8.27 9.18 -21.27
C SER A 129 -6.95 9.19 -20.49
N LEU A 130 -5.83 8.99 -21.20
CA LEU A 130 -4.51 8.90 -20.59
C LEU A 130 -3.63 10.12 -20.86
N SER A 131 -3.11 10.68 -19.77
CA SER A 131 -1.89 11.49 -19.72
C SER A 131 -1.09 11.11 -18.47
N ILE A 132 0.22 11.35 -18.48
CA ILE A 132 1.09 11.06 -17.32
C ILE A 132 0.67 11.90 -16.12
N ASP A 133 0.40 13.19 -16.31
CA ASP A 133 -0.05 14.07 -15.22
C ASP A 133 -1.35 13.56 -14.55
N MET A 134 -2.31 13.07 -15.35
CA MET A 134 -3.54 12.47 -14.79
C MET A 134 -3.25 11.17 -14.05
N LEU A 135 -2.34 10.34 -14.56
CA LEU A 135 -1.94 9.11 -13.88
C LEU A 135 -1.21 9.37 -12.56
N GLU A 136 -0.42 10.44 -12.46
CA GLU A 136 0.26 10.84 -11.21
C GLU A 136 -0.74 11.28 -10.14
N LEU A 137 -1.68 12.15 -10.50
CA LEU A 137 -2.77 12.55 -9.61
C LEU A 137 -3.61 11.34 -9.19
N TYR A 138 -3.93 10.46 -10.15
CA TYR A 138 -4.71 9.27 -9.90
C TYR A 138 -3.96 8.25 -9.04
N ALA A 139 -2.64 8.09 -9.18
CA ALA A 139 -1.84 7.22 -8.31
C ALA A 139 -1.88 7.66 -6.84
N SER A 140 -1.91 8.96 -6.58
CA SER A 140 -2.09 9.49 -5.22
C SER A 140 -3.46 9.11 -4.66
N HIS A 141 -4.51 9.18 -5.48
CA HIS A 141 -5.85 8.70 -5.11
C HIS A 141 -5.89 7.19 -4.86
N ILE A 142 -5.23 6.39 -5.71
CA ILE A 142 -5.11 4.94 -5.55
C ILE A 142 -4.33 4.58 -4.29
N LEU A 143 -3.30 5.34 -3.91
CA LEU A 143 -2.56 5.10 -2.66
C LEU A 143 -3.47 5.21 -1.44
N VAL A 144 -4.37 6.20 -1.40
CA VAL A 144 -5.37 6.31 -0.32
C VAL A 144 -6.25 5.06 -0.28
N HIS A 145 -6.71 4.57 -1.44
CA HIS A 145 -7.53 3.37 -1.52
C HIS A 145 -6.78 2.09 -1.13
N LEU A 146 -5.52 1.98 -1.54
CA LEU A 146 -4.62 0.88 -1.19
C LEU A 146 -4.44 0.78 0.34
N ILE A 147 -4.36 1.91 1.03
CA ILE A 147 -4.25 1.93 2.50
C ILE A 147 -5.60 1.62 3.14
N GLY A 148 -6.67 2.23 2.66
CA GLY A 148 -8.01 2.09 3.23
C GLY A 148 -8.67 0.74 2.96
N VAL A 149 -8.20 -0.05 1.98
CA VAL A 149 -8.68 -1.43 1.73
C VAL A 149 -8.04 -2.45 2.69
N LEU A 150 -6.90 -2.12 3.31
CA LEU A 150 -6.24 -3.01 4.24
C LEU A 150 -7.17 -3.32 5.43
N PRO A 151 -7.25 -4.60 5.86
CA PRO A 151 -7.93 -4.94 7.10
C PRO A 151 -7.30 -4.20 8.29
N ASP A 152 -8.11 -3.88 9.30
CA ASP A 152 -7.73 -2.96 10.38
C ASP A 152 -6.39 -3.32 11.06
N GLY A 153 -6.11 -4.60 11.30
CA GLY A 153 -4.83 -5.04 11.88
C GLY A 153 -3.60 -4.78 10.99
N TYR A 154 -3.73 -4.96 9.67
CA TYR A 154 -2.66 -4.65 8.72
C TYR A 154 -2.53 -3.13 8.52
N ARG A 155 -3.67 -2.43 8.43
CA ARG A 155 -3.72 -0.97 8.31
C ARG A 155 -3.05 -0.30 9.51
N GLN A 156 -3.38 -0.73 10.73
CA GLN A 156 -2.75 -0.18 11.94
C GLN A 156 -1.23 -0.38 11.93
N ARG A 157 -0.74 -1.57 11.56
CA ARG A 157 0.70 -1.83 11.44
C ARG A 157 1.36 -0.92 10.42
N LEU A 158 0.71 -0.64 9.29
CA LEU A 158 1.21 0.32 8.30
C LEU A 158 1.28 1.73 8.88
N LEU A 159 0.18 2.23 9.45
CA LEU A 159 0.09 3.60 9.97
C LEU A 159 1.12 3.88 11.07
N LEU A 160 1.38 2.89 11.93
CA LEU A 160 2.35 3.01 13.00
C LEU A 160 3.80 3.17 12.51
N ARG A 161 4.10 2.85 11.25
CA ARG A 161 5.44 2.99 10.67
C ARG A 161 5.77 4.40 10.20
N TYR A 162 4.78 5.28 10.17
CA TYR A 162 4.92 6.65 9.68
C TYR A 162 4.48 7.64 10.75
N PRO A 163 4.97 8.89 10.71
CA PRO A 163 4.49 9.93 11.60
C PRO A 163 2.95 10.09 11.58
N PRO A 164 2.33 10.53 12.68
CA PRO A 164 0.91 10.83 12.71
C PRO A 164 0.51 11.79 11.59
N GLY A 165 -0.58 11.47 10.88
CA GLY A 165 -1.10 12.28 9.78
C GLY A 165 -0.47 12.03 8.41
N THR A 166 0.56 11.18 8.28
CA THR A 166 1.10 10.80 6.96
C THR A 166 0.05 10.10 6.08
N TYR A 167 -0.78 9.24 6.68
CA TYR A 167 -1.85 8.52 5.98
C TYR A 167 -3.15 8.58 6.79
N SER A 168 -4.28 8.54 6.08
CA SER A 168 -5.60 8.46 6.71
C SER A 168 -5.85 7.07 7.30
N ALA A 169 -6.50 7.02 8.46
CA ALA A 169 -6.98 5.78 9.07
C ALA A 169 -8.34 5.32 8.53
N GLU A 170 -8.99 6.16 7.71
CA GLU A 170 -10.31 5.91 7.15
C GLU A 170 -10.29 4.72 6.19
N ARG A 171 -11.40 3.97 6.19
CA ARG A 171 -11.63 2.93 5.20
C ARG A 171 -11.93 3.58 3.86
N ALA A 172 -11.37 3.00 2.80
CA ALA A 172 -11.55 3.50 1.45
C ALA A 172 -12.91 3.08 0.84
N PHE A 173 -13.47 1.99 1.33
CA PHE A 173 -14.72 1.41 0.86
C PHE A 173 -15.65 1.17 2.05
N ALA A 174 -16.97 1.28 1.82
CA ALA A 174 -17.96 0.82 2.77
C ALA A 174 -17.94 -0.72 2.89
N ASP A 175 -18.49 -1.26 3.97
CA ASP A 175 -18.44 -2.71 4.25
C ASP A 175 -19.18 -3.56 3.20
N ASP A 176 -20.20 -2.99 2.57
CA ASP A 176 -21.04 -3.61 1.53
C ASP A 176 -20.72 -3.12 0.10
N ASP A 177 -19.64 -2.36 -0.07
CA ASP A 177 -19.25 -1.82 -1.38
C ASP A 177 -18.75 -2.95 -2.31
N PRO A 178 -19.42 -3.23 -3.44
CA PRO A 178 -18.99 -4.25 -4.39
C PRO A 178 -17.64 -3.94 -5.03
N ASP A 179 -17.25 -2.66 -5.13
CA ASP A 179 -15.99 -2.25 -5.74
C ASP A 179 -14.78 -2.59 -4.89
N ARG A 180 -14.97 -2.84 -3.59
CA ARG A 180 -13.92 -3.37 -2.72
C ARG A 180 -13.38 -4.71 -3.21
N LEU A 181 -14.28 -5.65 -3.52
CA LEU A 181 -13.91 -6.98 -4.01
C LEU A 181 -13.23 -6.90 -5.37
N VAL A 182 -13.62 -5.92 -6.18
CA VAL A 182 -12.97 -5.65 -7.47
C VAL A 182 -11.56 -5.11 -7.24
N PHE A 183 -11.40 -4.15 -6.33
CA PHE A 183 -10.10 -3.58 -5.98
C PHE A 183 -9.14 -4.66 -5.43
N ASP A 184 -9.60 -5.56 -4.57
CA ASP A 184 -8.81 -6.68 -4.07
C ASP A 184 -8.34 -7.61 -5.20
N LYS A 185 -9.18 -7.86 -6.21
CA LYS A 185 -8.77 -8.61 -7.41
C LYS A 185 -7.68 -7.87 -8.18
N TYR A 186 -7.81 -6.56 -8.37
CA TYR A 186 -6.77 -5.74 -8.98
C TYR A 186 -5.46 -5.79 -8.19
N LEU A 187 -5.54 -5.79 -6.86
CA LEU A 187 -4.37 -5.92 -5.98
C LEU A 187 -3.64 -7.25 -6.20
N GLN A 188 -4.38 -8.36 -6.27
CA GLN A 188 -3.81 -9.68 -6.57
C GLN A 188 -3.14 -9.75 -7.95
N LEU A 189 -3.63 -8.97 -8.93
CA LEU A 189 -3.02 -8.87 -10.26
C LEU A 189 -1.80 -7.94 -10.27
N ALA A 190 -1.80 -6.90 -9.43
CA ALA A 190 -0.76 -5.88 -9.37
C ALA A 190 0.49 -6.34 -8.62
N VAL A 191 0.32 -7.10 -7.52
CA VAL A 191 1.44 -7.51 -6.66
C VAL A 191 2.55 -8.29 -7.40
N PRO A 192 2.24 -9.25 -8.30
CA PRO A 192 3.26 -9.92 -9.10
C PRO A 192 3.97 -9.00 -10.11
N LEU A 193 3.39 -7.83 -10.41
CA LEU A 193 3.91 -6.84 -11.34
C LEU A 193 4.58 -5.67 -10.63
N TRP A 194 4.55 -5.66 -9.31
CA TRP A 194 5.06 -4.58 -8.48
C TRP A 194 6.59 -4.69 -8.35
N PRO A 195 7.36 -3.75 -8.90
CA PRO A 195 8.81 -3.78 -8.82
C PRO A 195 9.27 -3.43 -7.40
N SER A 196 9.22 -4.39 -6.47
CA SER A 196 9.72 -4.23 -5.11
C SER A 196 11.25 -4.33 -5.06
N ALA A 197 11.89 -3.53 -4.22
CA ALA A 197 13.36 -3.40 -4.17
C ALA A 197 14.08 -4.73 -3.87
N GLY A 198 13.41 -5.67 -3.20
CA GLY A 198 13.96 -7.00 -2.88
C GLY A 198 14.11 -7.96 -4.06
N GLU A 199 13.44 -7.74 -5.20
CA GLU A 199 13.49 -8.65 -6.35
C GLU A 199 14.57 -8.25 -7.38
N ARG A 200 15.12 -7.03 -7.30
CA ARG A 200 16.22 -6.59 -8.18
C ARG A 200 17.56 -7.27 -7.87
N HIS A 201 17.75 -7.76 -6.65
CA HIS A 201 18.98 -8.45 -6.23
C HIS A 201 18.98 -9.96 -6.48
N ALA A 202 17.89 -10.53 -6.99
CA ALA A 202 17.82 -11.96 -7.34
C ALA A 202 18.12 -12.23 -8.83
N GLN A 203 18.44 -11.19 -9.60
CA GLN A 203 18.68 -11.27 -11.05
C GLN A 203 20.05 -10.76 -11.50
N ASP A 204 20.91 -10.37 -10.55
CA ASP A 204 22.34 -10.09 -10.76
C ASP A 204 23.19 -11.20 -10.10
#